data_AF-A0A6B3EU66-F1
#
_entry.id   AF-A0A6B3EU66-F1
#
_cell.length_a   1.000
_cell.length_b   1.000
_cell.length_c   1.000
_cell.angle_alpha   90.00
_cell.angle_beta   90.00
_cell.angle_gamma   90.00
#
_symmetry.space_group_name_H-M   'P 1'
#
loop_
_entity.id
_entity.type
_entity.pdbx_description
1 polymer ?
#
loop_
_entity_poly.entity_id
_entity_poly.type
_entity_poly.pdbx_seq_one_letter_code
_entity_poly.pdbx_strand_id
1 'polypeptide(L)'
;LTLVESARPDHRALAQRLLTALLPHSGHSRRIGVSGVPGVGKSTFVDAFGSRLTSLGHRVAVLAVDPSSSRTGGSILGDKTRMERLAVDPAAFVRPSPTAGTLGGV
;
A
#
# COMPACT_ATOMS: atom_id res chain seq x y z
N LEU A 1 5.08 -9.18 -0.12
CA LEU A 1 3.75 -8.59 -0.44
C LEU A 1 2.96 -9.45 -1.42
N THR A 2 3.44 -9.72 -2.64
CA THR A 2 2.77 -10.66 -3.59
C THR A 2 2.47 -12.04 -2.99
N LEU A 3 3.43 -12.62 -2.26
CA LEU A 3 3.23 -13.90 -1.55
C LEU A 3 2.10 -13.82 -0.50
N VAL A 4 2.03 -12.71 0.23
CA VAL A 4 1.07 -12.47 1.32
C VAL A 4 -0.36 -12.32 0.78
N GLU A 5 -0.51 -11.78 -0.43
CA GLU A 5 -1.81 -11.58 -1.07
C GLU A 5 -2.26 -12.75 -1.94
N SER A 6 -1.46 -13.80 -2.05
CA SER A 6 -1.81 -14.95 -2.87
C SER A 6 -2.93 -15.77 -2.22
N ALA A 7 -3.94 -16.16 -3.02
CA ALA A 7 -5.02 -17.03 -2.57
C ALA A 7 -4.60 -18.51 -2.44
N ARG A 8 -3.43 -18.89 -2.94
CA ARG A 8 -2.98 -20.29 -2.93
C ARG A 8 -2.68 -20.76 -1.50
N PRO A 9 -3.15 -21.95 -1.07
CA PRO A 9 -2.95 -22.44 0.30
C PRO A 9 -1.49 -22.60 0.72
N ASP A 10 -0.62 -23.07 -0.19
CA ASP A 10 0.82 -23.22 0.03
C ASP A 10 1.51 -21.86 0.28
N HIS A 11 1.14 -20.85 -0.50
CA HIS A 11 1.64 -19.48 -0.34
C HIS A 11 1.20 -18.87 0.99
N ARG A 12 -0.03 -19.12 1.45
CA ARG A 12 -0.51 -18.63 2.76
C ARG A 12 0.31 -19.18 3.92
N ALA A 13 0.62 -20.48 3.91
CA ALA A 13 1.47 -21.09 4.93
C ALA A 13 2.89 -20.51 4.93
N LEU A 14 3.48 -20.29 3.75
CA LEU A 14 4.79 -19.67 3.62
C LEU A 14 4.78 -18.19 4.07
N ALA A 15 3.74 -17.43 3.69
CA ALA A 15 3.55 -16.04 4.09
C ALA A 15 3.47 -15.91 5.61
N GLN A 16 2.72 -16.77 6.29
CA GLN A 16 2.59 -16.75 7.74
C GLN A 16 3.96 -16.91 8.42
N ARG A 17 4.75 -17.92 8.01
CA ARG A 17 6.09 -18.15 8.56
C ARG A 17 7.02 -16.95 8.34
N LEU A 18 6.99 -16.38 7.14
CA LEU A 18 7.78 -15.20 6.80
C LEU A 18 7.37 -13.99 7.65
N LEU A 19 6.07 -13.74 7.81
CA LEU A 19 5.56 -12.63 8.62
C LEU A 19 5.94 -12.80 10.09
N THR A 20 5.79 -13.99 10.66
CA THR A 20 6.22 -14.28 12.05
C THR A 20 7.69 -13.97 12.27
N ALA A 21 8.57 -14.34 11.32
CA ALA A 21 9.99 -14.03 11.41
C ALA A 21 10.29 -12.52 11.32
N LEU A 22 9.44 -11.75 10.63
CA LEU A 22 9.61 -10.30 10.46
C LEU A 22 8.94 -9.45 11.55
N LEU A 23 8.06 -10.04 12.39
CA LEU A 23 7.33 -9.32 13.44
C LEU A 23 8.24 -8.47 14.35
N PRO A 24 9.42 -8.96 14.82
CA PRO A 24 10.32 -8.18 15.67
C PRO A 24 10.87 -6.91 15.00
N HIS A 25 10.83 -6.83 13.67
CA HIS A 25 11.31 -5.68 12.89
C HIS A 25 10.18 -4.72 12.50
N SER A 26 8.94 -5.00 12.90
CA SER A 26 7.77 -4.20 12.58
C SER A 26 7.42 -3.21 13.72
N GLY A 27 6.56 -2.22 13.43
CA GLY A 27 6.06 -1.28 14.44
C GLY A 27 6.87 0.01 14.60
N HIS A 28 8.09 0.09 14.06
CA HIS A 28 8.93 1.30 14.08
C HIS A 28 8.57 2.34 13.00
N SER A 29 7.29 2.47 12.64
CA SER A 29 6.81 3.39 11.61
C SER A 29 5.57 4.16 12.05
N ARG A 30 5.42 5.38 11.53
CA ARG A 30 4.20 6.18 11.71
C ARG A 30 3.18 5.75 10.65
N ARG A 31 1.96 5.39 11.08
CA ARG A 31 0.86 4.95 10.21
C ARG A 31 -0.20 6.05 10.18
N ILE A 32 -0.46 6.60 8.98
CA ILE A 32 -1.39 7.72 8.79
C ILE A 32 -2.47 7.27 7.81
N GLY A 33 -3.74 7.34 8.23
CA GLY A 33 -4.89 7.11 7.36
C GLY A 33 -5.32 8.41 6.69
N VAL A 34 -5.54 8.37 5.37
CA VAL A 34 -6.05 9.51 4.59
C VAL A 34 -7.35 9.09 3.92
N SER A 35 -8.43 9.82 4.17
CA SER A 35 -9.77 9.56 3.61
C SER A 35 -10.42 10.85 3.17
N GLY A 36 -11.50 10.74 2.41
CA GLY A 36 -12.22 11.87 1.82
C GLY A 36 -13.00 11.47 0.57
N VAL A 37 -13.98 12.28 0.21
CA VAL A 37 -14.88 12.03 -0.92
C VAL A 37 -14.13 11.86 -2.26
N PRO A 38 -14.69 11.17 -3.25
CA PRO A 38 -14.14 11.13 -4.60
C PRO A 38 -13.91 12.56 -5.14
N GLY A 39 -12.78 12.80 -5.81
CA GLY A 39 -12.48 14.12 -6.40
C GLY A 39 -11.89 15.18 -5.44
N VAL A 40 -11.85 14.96 -4.13
CA VAL A 40 -11.30 15.95 -3.15
C VAL A 40 -9.79 16.19 -3.24
N GLY A 41 -9.09 15.52 -4.15
CA GLY A 41 -7.64 15.68 -4.33
C GLY A 41 -6.76 14.83 -3.41
N LYS A 42 -7.27 13.72 -2.85
CA LYS A 42 -6.48 12.80 -1.98
C LYS A 42 -5.16 12.36 -2.61
N SER A 43 -5.18 11.89 -3.86
CA SER A 43 -3.96 11.40 -4.52
C SER A 43 -2.94 12.52 -4.71
N THR A 44 -3.38 13.74 -5.05
CA THR A 44 -2.53 14.94 -5.13
C THR A 44 -1.91 15.29 -3.78
N PHE A 45 -2.71 15.23 -2.71
CA PHE A 45 -2.21 15.46 -1.36
C PHE A 45 -1.17 14.41 -0.96
N VAL A 46 -1.45 13.12 -1.18
CA VAL A 46 -0.55 12.01 -0.84
C VAL A 46 0.77 12.11 -1.62
N ASP A 47 0.72 12.44 -2.91
CA ASP A 47 1.91 12.64 -3.75
C ASP A 47 2.79 13.78 -3.21
N ALA A 48 2.20 14.95 -2.95
CA ALA A 48 2.92 16.12 -2.46
C ALA A 48 3.46 15.91 -1.03
N PHE A 49 2.65 15.35 -0.13
CA PHE A 49 3.03 15.09 1.25
C PHE A 49 4.12 14.02 1.33
N GLY A 50 3.98 12.92 0.59
CA GLY A 50 4.98 11.88 0.51
C GLY A 50 6.31 12.39 -0.04
N SER A 51 6.27 13.17 -1.13
CA SER A 51 7.49 13.72 -1.77
C SER A 51 8.23 14.67 -0.82
N ARG A 52 7.50 15.39 0.02
CA ARG A 52 8.10 16.22 1.07
C ARG A 52 8.75 15.36 2.17
N LEU A 53 8.17 14.23 2.53
CA LEU A 53 8.76 13.34 3.53
C LEU A 53 10.02 12.66 3.00
N THR A 54 10.02 12.23 1.74
CA THR A 54 11.22 11.65 1.11
C THR A 54 12.33 12.68 0.96
N SER A 55 12.01 13.94 0.64
CA SER A 55 13.01 15.02 0.61
C SER A 55 13.61 15.35 1.98
N LEU A 56 12.91 15.01 3.07
CA LEU A 56 13.42 15.10 4.45
C LEU A 56 14.18 13.83 4.89
N GLY A 57 14.42 12.88 3.99
CA GLY A 57 15.16 11.65 4.27
C GLY A 57 14.34 10.50 4.84
N HIS A 58 13.00 10.62 4.87
CA HIS A 58 12.14 9.52 5.29
C HIS A 58 11.89 8.52 4.16
N ARG A 59 11.68 7.25 4.52
CA ARG A 59 11.16 6.24 3.59
C ARG A 59 9.64 6.19 3.70
N VAL A 60 8.94 6.28 2.57
CA VAL A 60 7.49 6.40 2.53
C VAL A 60 6.88 5.18 1.85
N ALA A 61 5.81 4.63 2.43
CA ALA A 61 5.00 3.59 1.80
C ALA A 61 3.55 4.06 1.68
N VAL A 62 2.99 3.96 0.48
CA VAL A 62 1.58 4.29 0.20
C VAL A 62 0.87 3.01 -0.22
N LEU A 63 -0.13 2.64 0.58
CA LEU A 63 -1.01 1.50 0.34
C LEU A 63 -2.41 2.06 0.09
N ALA A 64 -2.87 2.02 -1.16
CA ALA A 64 -4.24 2.40 -1.47
C ALA A 64 -5.20 1.28 -1.07
N VAL A 65 -6.31 1.62 -0.42
CA VAL A 65 -7.39 0.67 -0.08
C VAL A 65 -8.66 1.20 -0.73
N ASP A 66 -9.19 0.44 -1.69
CA ASP A 66 -10.45 0.77 -2.37
C ASP A 66 -11.43 -0.40 -2.18
N PRO A 67 -12.51 -0.24 -1.39
CA PRO A 67 -13.48 -1.30 -1.16
C PRO A 67 -14.21 -1.74 -2.45
N SER A 68 -14.24 -0.90 -3.49
CA SER A 68 -14.83 -1.26 -4.79
C SER A 68 -14.00 -2.28 -5.57
N SER A 69 -12.72 -2.48 -5.22
CA SER A 69 -11.82 -3.43 -5.88
C SER A 69 -12.28 -4.89 -5.81
N SER A 70 -13.10 -5.22 -4.79
CA SER A 70 -13.75 -6.53 -4.61
C SER A 70 -14.73 -6.87 -5.75
N ARG A 71 -15.30 -5.88 -6.43
CA ARG A 71 -16.24 -6.07 -7.55
C ARG A 71 -15.56 -6.08 -8.93
N THR A 72 -14.38 -5.48 -9.05
CA THR A 72 -13.72 -5.25 -10.36
C THR A 72 -12.46 -6.08 -10.61
N GLY A 73 -12.05 -6.93 -9.67
CA GLY A 73 -10.85 -7.77 -9.85
C GLY A 73 -9.54 -7.07 -9.47
N GLY A 74 -9.61 -5.98 -8.69
CA GLY A 74 -8.45 -5.20 -8.30
C GLY A 74 -7.84 -4.40 -9.46
N SER A 75 -7.00 -3.42 -9.12
CA SER A 75 -6.35 -2.59 -10.10
C SER A 75 -4.85 -2.85 -10.10
N ILE A 76 -4.34 -3.47 -11.18
CA ILE A 76 -2.90 -3.69 -11.35
C ILE A 76 -2.17 -2.35 -11.56
N LEU A 77 -2.85 -1.36 -12.16
CA LEU A 77 -2.25 -0.10 -12.64
C LEU A 77 -3.02 1.18 -12.27
N GLY A 78 -4.29 1.09 -11.88
CA GLY A 78 -5.26 2.19 -12.04
C GLY A 78 -5.17 3.35 -11.07
N ASP A 79 -4.26 3.31 -10.09
CA ASP A 79 -4.01 4.45 -9.19
C ASP A 79 -2.55 4.94 -9.23
N LYS A 80 -1.68 4.29 -10.02
CA LYS A 80 -0.28 4.74 -10.20
C LYS A 80 -0.18 6.00 -11.07
N THR A 81 -1.14 6.23 -11.96
CA THR A 81 -1.16 7.41 -12.86
C THR A 81 -1.51 8.72 -12.15
N ARG A 82 -1.90 8.69 -10.87
CA ARG A 82 -2.28 9.89 -10.09
C ARG A 82 -1.21 10.38 -9.12
N MET A 83 -0.08 9.68 -8.98
CA MET A 83 1.02 10.00 -8.06
C MET A 83 2.36 9.91 -8.80
N GLU A 84 2.57 10.79 -9.77
CA GLU A 84 3.70 10.72 -10.71
C GLU A 84 5.07 10.85 -10.04
N ARG A 85 5.18 11.71 -9.03
CA ARG A 85 6.46 11.98 -8.35
C ARG A 85 6.81 10.83 -7.41
N LEU A 86 5.85 10.45 -6.56
CA LEU A 86 6.07 9.39 -5.59
C LEU A 86 6.25 8.02 -6.23
N ALA A 87 5.67 7.77 -7.41
CA ALA A 87 5.77 6.49 -8.10
C ALA A 87 7.17 6.19 -8.64
N VAL A 88 8.00 7.22 -8.87
CA VAL A 88 9.37 7.08 -9.40
C VAL A 88 10.46 7.37 -8.36
N ASP A 89 10.07 7.84 -7.16
CA ASP A 89 10.99 8.12 -6.06
C ASP A 89 11.52 6.80 -5.45
N PRO A 90 12.85 6.55 -5.44
CA PRO A 90 13.42 5.33 -4.90
C PRO A 90 13.27 5.21 -3.36
N ALA A 91 13.01 6.30 -2.65
CA ALA A 91 12.70 6.30 -1.22
C ALA A 91 11.22 6.02 -0.93
N ALA A 92 10.39 5.90 -1.98
CA ALA A 92 8.97 5.61 -1.87
C ALA A 92 8.60 4.22 -2.40
N PHE A 93 7.56 3.64 -1.82
CA PHE A 93 6.93 2.42 -2.29
C PHE A 93 5.42 2.63 -2.43
N VAL A 94 4.91 2.64 -3.67
CA VAL A 94 3.49 2.88 -3.97
C VAL A 94 2.85 1.61 -4.51
N ARG A 95 1.75 1.19 -3.88
CA ARG A 95 1.02 -0.02 -4.29
C ARG A 95 -0.50 0.17 -4.28
N PRO A 96 -1.20 -0.22 -5.36
CA PRO A 96 -2.66 -0.19 -5.42
C PRO A 96 -3.30 -1.30 -4.56
N SER A 97 -4.59 -1.13 -4.25
CA SER A 97 -5.40 -2.06 -3.44
C SER A 97 -5.45 -3.46 -4.09
N PRO A 98 -5.16 -4.53 -3.32
CA PRO A 98 -5.28 -5.88 -3.84
C PRO A 98 -6.73 -6.30 -4.12
N THR A 99 -6.86 -7.34 -4.94
CA THR A 99 -8.12 -7.87 -5.49
C THR A 99 -8.99 -8.62 -4.48
N ALA A 100 -8.47 -9.07 -3.34
CA ALA A 100 -9.17 -10.06 -2.52
C ALA A 100 -9.08 -9.81 -1.00
N GLY A 101 -10.20 -9.38 -0.42
CA GLY A 101 -11.00 -10.23 0.47
C GLY A 101 -10.52 -10.59 1.87
N THR A 102 -9.37 -10.11 2.34
CA THR A 102 -9.09 -10.11 3.79
C THR A 102 -8.37 -8.82 4.16
N LEU A 103 -9.10 -7.94 4.84
CA LEU A 103 -8.49 -6.90 5.68
C LEU A 103 -7.59 -7.63 6.69
N GLY A 104 -6.32 -7.80 6.34
CA GLY A 104 -5.28 -8.25 7.26
C GLY A 104 -5.09 -7.17 8.32
N GLY A 105 -5.93 -7.25 9.34
CA GLY A 105 -6.01 -6.35 10.49
C GLY A 105 -6.27 -7.16 11.76
N VAL A 106 -5.45 -8.19 11.97
CA VAL A 106 -5.01 -8.73 13.27
C VAL A 106 -3.55 -9.16 13.15
#